data_AF-A0A5C6ZPD0-F1
#
_entry.id   AF-A0A5C6ZPD0-F1
#
_cell.length_a   1.000
_cell.length_b   1.000
_cell.length_c   1.000
_cell.angle_alpha   90.00
_cell.angle_beta   90.00
_cell.angle_gamma   90.00
#
_symmetry.space_group_name_H-M   'P 1'
#
loop_
_entity.id
_entity.type
_entity.pdbx_description
1 polymer ?
#
loop_
_entity_poly.entity_id
_entity_poly.type
_entity_poly.pdbx_seq_one_letter_code
_entity_poly.pdbx_strand_id
1 'polypeptide(L)' 'MEITLFKTEEERLCHKYTALMEKAFKVALIDKEKSDKINARAKKILAQLKRMNYKGVDK' A
#
# COMPACT_ATOMS: atom_id res chain seq x y z
N MET A 1 -20.55 -4.00 3.56
CA MET A 1 -19.15 -4.41 3.75
C MET A 1 -18.76 -5.18 2.50
N GLU A 2 -17.93 -4.62 1.62
CA GLU A 2 -17.37 -5.40 0.50
C GLU A 2 -16.41 -6.44 1.09
N ILE A 3 -16.82 -7.71 1.03
CA ILE A 3 -15.91 -8.84 1.23
C ILE A 3 -14.99 -8.84 0.01
N THR A 4 -13.83 -8.20 0.12
CA THR A 4 -12.79 -8.30 -0.90
C THR A 4 -12.23 -9.73 -0.83
N LEU A 5 -12.77 -10.63 -1.65
CA LEU A 5 -12.13 -11.93 -1.91
C LEU A 5 -10.82 -11.65 -2.64
N PHE A 6 -9.74 -11.50 -1.87
CA PHE A 6 -8.39 -11.49 -2.43
C PHE A 6 -8.08 -12.90 -2.93
N LYS A 7 -7.86 -13.05 -4.23
CA LYS A 7 -7.57 -14.33 -4.86
C LYS A 7 -6.14 -14.77 -4.59
N THR A 8 -5.23 -13.82 -4.35
CA THR A 8 -3.83 -14.10 -4.03
C THR A 8 -3.28 -13.18 -2.94
N GLU A 9 -2.15 -13.58 -2.35
CA GLU A 9 -1.47 -12.77 -1.33
C GLU A 9 -0.96 -11.45 -1.92
N GLU A 10 -0.57 -11.43 -3.19
CA GLU A 10 -0.16 -10.23 -3.91
C GLU A 10 -1.30 -9.23 -4.06
N GLU A 11 -2.51 -9.69 -4.40
CA GLU A 11 -3.68 -8.81 -4.49
C GLU A 11 -4.00 -8.17 -3.14
N ARG A 12 -3.91 -8.96 -2.05
CA ARG A 12 -4.10 -8.46 -0.68
C ARG A 12 -3.06 -7.40 -0.32
N LEU A 13 -1.79 -7.63 -0.66
CA LEU A 13 -0.70 -6.70 -0.39
C LEU A 13 -0.82 -5.44 -1.26
N CYS A 14 -1.21 -5.57 -2.52
CA CYS A 14 -1.43 -4.45 -3.42
C CYS A 14 -2.58 -3.56 -2.92
N HIS A 15 -3.72 -4.15 -2.55
CA HIS A 15 -4.85 -3.40 -1.99
C HIS A 15 -4.46 -2.67 -0.70
N LYS A 16 -3.70 -3.35 0.19
CA LYS A 16 -3.21 -2.75 1.42
C LYS A 16 -2.22 -1.60 1.15
N TYR A 17 -1.37 -1.73 0.14
CA TYR A 17 -0.47 -0.67 -0.29
C TYR A 17 -1.24 0.55 -0.79
N THR A 18 -2.20 0.36 -1.70
CA THR A 18 -3.03 1.44 -2.25
C THR A 18 -3.80 2.18 -1.15
N ALA A 19 -4.45 1.45 -0.24
CA ALA A 19 -5.18 2.06 0.88
C ALA A 19 -4.26 2.88 1.81
N LEU A 20 -3.03 2.43 2.03
CA LEU A 20 -2.04 3.19 2.81
C LEU A 20 -1.56 4.43 2.08
N MET A 21 -1.34 4.35 0.77
CA MET A 21 -0.93 5.50 -0.04
C MET A 21 -2.02 6.57 -0.12
N GLU A 22 -3.27 6.18 -0.34
CA GLU A 22 -4.41 7.11 -0.31
C GLU A 22 -4.54 7.80 1.04
N LYS A 23 -4.37 7.06 2.13
CA LYS A 23 -4.40 7.61 3.48
C LYS A 23 -3.22 8.55 3.73
N ALA A 24 -2.01 8.19 3.28
CA ALA A 24 -0.83 9.03 3.41
C ALA A 24 -1.03 10.35 2.65
N PHE A 25 -1.60 10.31 1.45
CA PHE A 25 -1.88 11.50 0.64
C PHE A 25 -2.88 12.44 1.34
N LYS A 26 -4.00 11.91 1.84
CA LYS A 26 -4.98 12.70 2.60
C LYS A 26 -4.39 13.32 3.86
N VAL A 27 -3.54 12.57 4.55
CA VAL A 27 -2.90 13.03 5.79
C VAL A 27 -1.76 14.04 5.52
N ALA A 28 -1.08 13.96 4.38
CA ALA A 28 0.04 14.85 4.03
C ALA A 28 -0.36 16.33 4.00
N LEU A 29 -1.64 16.61 3.70
CA LEU A 29 -2.19 17.97 3.66
C LEU A 29 -2.34 18.60 5.05
N ILE A 30 -2.31 17.80 6.12
CA ILE A 30 -2.62 18.24 7.49
C ILE A 30 -1.45 17.95 8.44
N ASP A 31 -0.81 16.78 8.29
CA ASP A 31 0.23 16.29 9.18
C ASP A 31 1.27 15.48 8.37
N LYS A 32 2.37 16.16 8.04
CA LYS A 32 3.47 15.58 7.28
C LYS A 32 4.10 14.39 8.01
N GLU A 33 4.32 14.49 9.31
CA GLU A 33 5.03 13.45 10.07
C GLU A 33 4.21 12.15 10.14
N LYS A 34 2.89 12.29 10.32
CA LYS A 34 1.96 11.16 10.28
C LYS A 34 1.82 10.58 8.88
N SER A 35 1.82 11.41 7.84
CA SER A 35 1.87 10.94 6.45
C SER A 35 3.14 10.14 6.18
N ASP A 36 4.31 10.64 6.60
CA ASP A 36 5.59 9.97 6.43
C ASP A 36 5.64 8.61 7.14
N LYS A 37 5.05 8.49 8.34
CA LYS A 37 4.88 7.20 9.04
C LYS A 37 4.01 6.22 8.26
N ILE A 38 2.94 6.68 7.62
CA ILE A 38 2.07 5.84 6.78
C ILE A 38 2.80 5.43 5.50
N ASN A 39 3.49 6.36 4.86
CA ASN A 39 4.32 6.12 3.68
C ASN A 39 5.44 5.11 3.95
N ALA A 40 6.09 5.18 5.11
CA ALA A 40 7.10 4.21 5.52
C ALA A 40 6.52 2.79 5.63
N ARG A 41 5.27 2.65 6.10
CA ARG A 41 4.56 1.36 6.13
C ARG A 41 4.20 0.87 4.73
N ALA A 42 3.73 1.77 3.85
CA ALA A 42 3.44 1.45 2.45
C ALA A 42 4.71 0.96 1.72
N LYS A 43 5.86 1.62 1.93
CA LYS A 43 7.15 1.21 1.35
C LYS A 43 7.58 -0.21 1.77
N LYS A 44 7.27 -0.65 2.98
CA LYS A 44 7.56 -2.04 3.42
C LYS A 44 6.77 -3.07 2.62
N ILE A 45 5.50 -2.77 2.34
CA ILE A 45 4.64 -3.63 1.52
C ILE A 45 5.10 -3.64 0.06
N LEU A 46 5.47 -2.47 -0.47
CA LEU A 46 6.06 -2.36 -1.80
C LEU A 46 7.35 -3.19 -1.92
N ALA A 47 8.23 -3.14 -0.93
CA ALA A 47 9.43 -3.97 -0.89
C ALA A 47 9.12 -5.47 -0.83
N GLN A 48 8.05 -5.86 -0.13
CA GLN A 48 7.58 -7.25 -0.11
C GLN A 48 7.05 -7.67 -1.49
N LEU A 49 6.20 -6.87 -2.13
CA LEU A 49 5.69 -7.11 -3.48
C LEU A 49 6.83 -7.24 -4.52
N LYS A 50 7.86 -6.39 -4.41
CA LYS A 50 9.06 -6.48 -5.26
C LYS A 50 9.84 -7.78 -5.05
N ARG A 51 10.02 -8.21 -3.80
CA ARG A 51 10.65 -9.51 -3.49
C ARG A 51 9.86 -10.71 -3.99
N MET A 52 8.53 -10.59 -4.05
CA MET A 52 7.64 -11.61 -4.61
C MET A 52 7.63 -11.60 -6.15
N ASN A 53 8.43 -10.75 -6.80
CA ASN A 53 8.51 -10.62 -8.26
C ASN A 53 7.16 -10.29 -8.92
N TYR A 54 6.27 -9.59 -8.19
CA TYR A 54 4.94 -9.25 -8.67
C TYR A 54 5.01 -8.22 -9.80
N LYS A 55 4.74 -8.65 -11.04
CA LYS A 55 4.82 -7.82 -12.26
C LYS A 55 3.77 -6.69 -12.37
N GLY A 56 2.86 -6.56 -11.40
CA GLY A 56 1.81 -5.54 -11.39
C GLY A 56 2.21 -4.18 -10.81
N VAL A 57 3.46 -4.00 -10.38
CA VAL A 57 3.95 -2.77 -9.73
C VAL A 57 4.62 -1.79 -10.72
N ASP A 58 5.00 -2.27 -11.91
CA ASP A 58 5.77 -1.51 -12.91
C ASP A 58 4.94 -1.12 -14.16
N LYS A 59 3.63 -0.97 -14.04
CA LYS A 59 2.77 -0.47 -15.14
C LYS A 59 2.13 0.86 -14.81
#